data_AF-A0A240B201-F1
#
_entry.id   AF-A0A240B201-F1
#
_cell.length_a   1.000
_cell.length_b   1.000
_cell.length_c   1.000
_cell.angle_alpha   90.00
_cell.angle_beta   90.00
_cell.angle_gamma   90.00
#
_symmetry.space_group_name_H-M   'P 1'
#
loop_
_entity.id
_entity.type
_entity.pdbx_description
1 polymer ?
#
loop_
_entity_poly.entity_id
_entity_poly.type
_entity_poly.pdbx_seq_one_letter_code
_entity_poly.pdbx_strand_id
1 'polypeptide(L)'
;MYWIVGQIKKRNMPMELVLLPIVESAFDPHATSSANAAGLWQIVPQTGRNYGLKNNQWYDGRRDVVASTTAALNMMQYLNRMFNGDWLLTIAAYNSGEGRVMKAVKANKRQGKPTNFWALSLPRETSIYVPKMLALSDIVKHSKKYGVNLPKTDETRALARIDVGQQIRLTQAAEMAGLSVTKMKAYNPGYKKGVTAPNGPHYIMVPKGNADQLKDSLADGQIAVTQPTTQLAKNSGLTGGSSYKVRSGDTLSGIAKRLNIKTSDLQSWNNLRAKSALKVGQTLQVASNTGSNSSITYQVRQGDSLASIARRHGVDINDVMRWNSTLGKGNSLQPGLKLTLFVDNKMTPDT
;
A
#
# COMPACT_ATOMS: atom_id res chain seq x y z
N MET A 1 -6.14 6.05 16.13
CA MET A 1 -7.42 5.96 16.88
C MET A 1 -8.64 6.34 16.03
N TYR A 2 -8.77 7.58 15.53
CA TYR A 2 -9.96 8.03 14.77
C TYR A 2 -10.39 7.13 13.62
N TRP A 3 -9.44 6.61 12.83
CA TRP A 3 -9.73 5.65 11.77
C TRP A 3 -10.48 4.42 12.30
N ILE A 4 -9.99 3.84 13.40
CA ILE A 4 -10.57 2.65 14.04
C ILE A 4 -11.98 2.96 14.57
N VAL A 5 -12.17 4.11 15.22
CA VAL A 5 -13.49 4.58 15.67
C VAL A 5 -14.48 4.63 14.50
N GLY A 6 -14.08 5.20 13.38
CA GLY A 6 -14.91 5.26 12.17
C GLY A 6 -15.29 3.88 11.65
N GLN A 7 -14.35 2.94 11.64
CA GLN A 7 -14.62 1.56 11.21
C GLN A 7 -15.55 0.81 12.19
N ILE A 8 -15.39 0.99 13.49
CA ILE A 8 -16.25 0.39 14.52
C ILE A 8 -17.68 0.92 14.38
N LYS A 9 -17.86 2.24 14.27
CA LYS A 9 -19.19 2.86 14.04
C LYS A 9 -19.85 2.32 12.79
N LYS A 10 -19.13 2.27 11.66
CA LYS A 10 -19.65 1.76 10.38
C LYS A 10 -20.12 0.29 10.47
N ARG A 11 -19.52 -0.50 11.36
CA ARG A 11 -19.83 -1.92 11.54
C ARG A 11 -20.83 -2.19 12.67
N ASN A 12 -21.32 -1.16 13.35
CA ASN A 12 -22.18 -1.26 14.53
C ASN A 12 -21.60 -2.21 15.60
N MET A 13 -20.29 -2.11 15.85
CA MET A 13 -19.59 -2.90 16.87
C MET A 13 -19.41 -2.07 18.17
N PRO A 14 -19.21 -2.71 19.35
CA PRO A 14 -18.95 -2.00 20.60
C PRO A 14 -17.77 -1.04 20.50
N MET A 15 -17.93 0.18 21.04
CA MET A 15 -16.92 1.24 20.94
C MET A 15 -15.66 0.90 21.73
N GLU A 16 -15.79 0.13 22.80
CA GLU A 16 -14.73 -0.36 23.66
C GLU A 16 -13.66 -1.14 22.89
N LEU A 17 -13.99 -1.68 21.70
CA LEU A 17 -13.02 -2.37 20.85
C LEU A 17 -11.91 -1.45 20.34
N VAL A 18 -12.10 -0.12 20.37
CA VAL A 18 -11.04 0.85 20.07
C VAL A 18 -9.86 0.76 21.04
N LEU A 19 -10.07 0.18 22.22
CA LEU A 19 -9.07 0.03 23.28
C LEU A 19 -8.18 -1.21 23.07
N LEU A 20 -8.56 -2.18 22.22
CA LEU A 20 -7.76 -3.37 22.00
C LEU A 20 -6.31 -3.06 21.56
N PRO A 21 -6.07 -2.16 20.59
CA PRO A 21 -4.70 -1.77 20.24
C PRO A 21 -3.86 -1.21 21.40
N ILE A 22 -4.48 -0.69 22.45
CA ILE A 22 -3.76 -0.26 23.68
C ILE A 22 -3.20 -1.48 24.40
N VAL A 23 -4.02 -2.51 24.56
CA VAL A 23 -3.63 -3.76 25.24
C VAL A 23 -2.64 -4.56 24.41
N GLU A 24 -2.80 -4.56 23.09
CA GLU A 24 -1.96 -5.31 22.15
C GLU A 24 -0.57 -4.69 21.95
N SER A 25 -0.51 -3.37 21.69
CA SER A 25 0.72 -2.73 21.21
C SER A 25 0.95 -1.33 21.76
N ALA A 26 0.11 -0.86 22.70
CA ALA A 26 0.07 0.55 23.09
C ALA A 26 -0.08 1.51 21.88
N PHE A 27 -0.82 1.10 20.85
CA PHE A 27 -0.96 1.82 19.57
C PHE A 27 0.34 1.99 18.76
N ASP A 28 1.36 1.16 18.99
CA ASP A 28 2.58 1.17 18.18
C ASP A 28 2.43 0.31 16.90
N PRO A 29 2.41 0.89 15.69
CA PRO A 29 2.35 0.11 14.46
C PRO A 29 3.68 -0.58 14.10
N HIS A 30 4.77 -0.22 14.78
CA HIS A 30 6.09 -0.85 14.63
C HIS A 30 6.31 -2.02 15.61
N ALA A 31 5.42 -2.22 16.58
CA ALA A 31 5.51 -3.31 17.55
C ALA A 31 5.62 -4.69 16.89
N THR A 32 6.42 -5.58 17.49
CA THR A 32 6.57 -6.98 17.08
C THR A 32 6.77 -7.86 18.30
N SER A 33 5.96 -8.90 18.44
CA SER A 33 6.08 -9.87 19.54
C SER A 33 7.08 -10.98 19.22
N SER A 34 7.44 -11.77 20.24
CA SER A 34 8.24 -12.99 20.09
C SER A 34 7.58 -14.03 19.17
N ALA A 35 6.25 -14.06 19.12
CA ALA A 35 5.47 -14.89 18.19
C ALA A 35 5.38 -14.28 16.78
N ASN A 36 6.17 -13.23 16.49
CA ASN A 36 6.17 -12.48 15.23
C ASN A 36 4.80 -11.86 14.91
N ALA A 37 3.98 -11.58 15.92
CA ALA A 37 2.77 -10.79 15.78
C ALA A 37 3.16 -9.33 15.56
N ALA A 38 2.50 -8.60 14.66
CA ALA A 38 2.97 -7.27 14.24
C ALA A 38 1.86 -6.21 14.19
N GLY A 39 2.28 -4.97 14.43
CA GLY A 39 1.48 -3.77 14.27
C GLY A 39 0.47 -3.53 15.38
N LEU A 40 -0.46 -2.60 15.13
CA LEU A 40 -1.43 -2.12 16.10
C LEU A 40 -2.23 -3.25 16.76
N TRP A 41 -2.57 -4.25 15.96
CA TRP A 41 -3.48 -5.34 16.31
C TRP A 41 -2.74 -6.63 16.67
N GLN A 42 -1.39 -6.60 16.70
CA GLN A 42 -0.54 -7.77 16.95
C GLN A 42 -1.00 -9.00 16.17
N ILE A 43 -1.12 -8.87 14.85
CA ILE A 43 -1.60 -9.97 14.00
C ILE A 43 -0.41 -10.88 13.66
N VAL A 44 -0.52 -12.18 13.95
CA VAL A 44 0.47 -13.19 13.57
C VAL A 44 0.44 -13.49 12.06
N PRO A 45 1.54 -13.97 11.45
CA PRO A 45 1.62 -14.12 9.99
C PRO A 45 0.53 -14.99 9.37
N GLN A 46 0.19 -16.13 9.99
CA GLN A 46 -0.83 -17.04 9.47
C GLN A 46 -2.22 -16.39 9.49
N THR A 47 -2.61 -15.79 10.61
CA THR A 47 -3.88 -15.05 10.73
C THR A 47 -3.93 -13.92 9.72
N GLY A 48 -2.85 -13.16 9.55
CA GLY A 48 -2.77 -12.11 8.54
C GLY A 48 -3.10 -12.63 7.14
N ARG A 49 -2.50 -13.76 6.73
CA ARG A 49 -2.81 -14.40 5.43
C ARG A 49 -4.28 -14.82 5.32
N ASN A 50 -4.81 -15.47 6.36
CA ASN A 50 -6.20 -15.93 6.39
C ASN A 50 -7.21 -14.77 6.24
N TYR A 51 -6.85 -13.58 6.70
CA TYR A 51 -7.66 -12.36 6.57
C TYR A 51 -7.18 -11.41 5.45
N GLY A 52 -6.44 -11.92 4.47
CA GLY A 52 -6.10 -11.20 3.23
C GLY A 52 -5.00 -10.15 3.36
N LEU A 53 -4.24 -10.12 4.47
CA LEU A 53 -3.11 -9.22 4.62
C LEU A 53 -1.92 -9.69 3.79
N LYS A 54 -1.55 -8.87 2.81
CA LYS A 54 -0.33 -9.07 2.01
C LYS A 54 0.91 -8.87 2.88
N ASN A 55 1.88 -9.78 2.79
CA ASN A 55 3.20 -9.63 3.39
C ASN A 55 4.27 -10.08 2.39
N ASN A 56 5.07 -9.15 1.90
CA ASN A 56 6.15 -9.39 0.95
C ASN A 56 7.32 -8.42 1.20
N GLN A 57 8.31 -8.39 0.32
CA GLN A 57 9.49 -7.52 0.47
C GLN A 57 9.19 -6.01 0.43
N TRP A 58 8.03 -5.60 -0.11
CA TRP A 58 7.62 -4.20 -0.25
C TRP A 58 6.64 -3.75 0.84
N TYR A 59 5.80 -4.67 1.31
CA TYR A 59 4.64 -4.33 2.14
C TYR A 59 4.36 -5.36 3.24
N ASP A 60 4.03 -4.89 4.45
CA ASP A 60 3.45 -5.69 5.55
C ASP A 60 2.09 -5.13 5.96
N GLY A 61 1.01 -5.75 5.49
CA GLY A 61 -0.36 -5.33 5.79
C GLY A 61 -0.74 -5.44 7.27
N ARG A 62 0.04 -6.14 8.08
CA ARG A 62 -0.18 -6.22 9.54
C ARG A 62 0.21 -4.93 10.24
N ARG A 63 1.13 -4.16 9.65
CA ARG A 63 1.56 -2.85 10.16
C ARG A 63 0.70 -1.72 9.61
N ASP A 64 0.18 -1.89 8.40
CA ASP A 64 -0.69 -0.91 7.77
C ASP A 64 -1.97 -0.67 8.58
N VAL A 65 -2.27 0.59 8.91
CA VAL A 65 -3.39 0.98 9.79
C VAL A 65 -4.73 0.57 9.19
N VAL A 66 -4.92 0.71 7.89
CA VAL A 66 -6.20 0.44 7.22
C VAL A 66 -6.42 -1.05 7.06
N ALA A 67 -5.43 -1.75 6.50
CA ALA A 67 -5.53 -3.17 6.21
C ALA A 67 -5.63 -3.98 7.51
N SER A 68 -4.76 -3.72 8.49
CA SER A 68 -4.78 -4.45 9.77
C SER A 68 -6.06 -4.21 10.57
N THR A 69 -6.58 -2.98 10.60
CA THR A 69 -7.87 -2.67 11.24
C THR A 69 -9.02 -3.40 10.55
N THR A 70 -9.02 -3.43 9.21
CA THR A 70 -10.04 -4.17 8.46
C THR A 70 -9.99 -5.66 8.77
N ALA A 71 -8.80 -6.26 8.78
CA ALA A 71 -8.60 -7.66 9.12
C ALA A 71 -9.00 -7.99 10.56
N ALA A 72 -8.57 -7.20 11.55
CA ALA A 72 -8.88 -7.41 12.95
C ALA A 72 -10.39 -7.31 13.22
N LEU A 73 -11.07 -6.31 12.65
CA LEU A 73 -12.52 -6.16 12.83
C LEU A 73 -13.32 -7.23 12.07
N ASN A 74 -12.84 -7.68 10.90
CA ASN A 74 -13.42 -8.84 10.21
C ASN A 74 -13.33 -10.10 11.08
N MET A 75 -12.16 -10.33 11.68
CA MET A 75 -11.95 -11.44 12.61
C MET A 75 -12.87 -11.34 13.82
N MET A 76 -13.00 -10.17 14.43
CA MET A 76 -13.91 -9.97 15.56
C MET A 76 -15.37 -10.23 15.20
N GLN A 77 -15.85 -9.79 14.02
CA GLN A 77 -17.23 -10.09 13.58
C GLN A 77 -17.44 -11.59 13.32
N TYR A 78 -16.42 -12.28 12.80
CA TYR A 78 -16.45 -13.74 12.66
C TYR A 78 -16.56 -14.43 14.03
N LEU A 79 -15.68 -14.07 14.97
CA LEU A 79 -15.65 -14.61 16.32
C LEU A 79 -16.96 -14.30 17.08
N ASN A 80 -17.49 -13.09 16.96
CA ASN A 80 -18.72 -12.72 17.65
C ASN A 80 -19.94 -13.50 17.16
N ARG A 81 -20.03 -13.78 15.86
CA ARG A 81 -21.03 -14.72 15.34
C ARG A 81 -20.84 -16.13 15.88
N MET A 82 -19.59 -16.60 15.96
CA MET A 82 -19.26 -17.93 16.52
C MET A 82 -19.69 -18.07 17.98
N PHE A 83 -19.56 -17.01 18.78
CA PHE A 83 -19.94 -17.00 20.19
C PHE A 83 -21.31 -16.35 20.45
N ASN A 84 -22.21 -16.38 19.46
CA ASN A 84 -23.61 -15.95 19.59
C ASN A 84 -23.78 -14.53 20.18
N GLY A 85 -22.90 -13.60 19.82
CA GLY A 85 -22.94 -12.22 20.31
C GLY A 85 -22.18 -11.99 21.63
N ASP A 86 -21.62 -13.01 22.27
CA ASP A 86 -20.85 -12.85 23.50
C ASP A 86 -19.48 -12.20 23.22
N TRP A 87 -19.39 -10.91 23.51
CA TRP A 87 -18.16 -10.13 23.32
C TRP A 87 -17.01 -10.52 24.25
N LEU A 88 -17.27 -11.05 25.43
CA LEU A 88 -16.20 -11.48 26.34
C LEU A 88 -15.53 -12.74 25.79
N LEU A 89 -16.31 -13.70 25.31
CA LEU A 89 -15.78 -14.89 24.62
C LEU A 89 -15.11 -14.52 23.29
N THR A 90 -15.67 -13.54 22.57
CA THR A 90 -15.08 -13.00 21.33
C THR A 90 -13.67 -12.47 21.57
N ILE A 91 -13.50 -11.63 22.61
CA ILE A 91 -12.21 -11.03 22.95
C ILE A 91 -11.24 -12.10 23.49
N ALA A 92 -11.72 -13.05 24.30
CA ALA A 92 -10.90 -14.17 24.75
C ALA A 92 -10.40 -15.05 23.59
N ALA A 93 -11.23 -15.24 22.57
CA ALA A 93 -10.87 -15.99 21.37
C ALA A 93 -9.91 -15.22 20.46
N TYR A 94 -10.02 -13.89 20.40
CA TYR A 94 -9.06 -13.03 19.70
C TYR A 94 -7.65 -13.22 20.28
N ASN A 95 -7.51 -13.20 21.60
CA ASN A 95 -6.21 -13.35 22.27
C ASN A 95 -5.67 -14.79 22.19
N SER A 96 -6.53 -15.80 22.38
CA SER A 96 -6.08 -17.17 22.66
C SER A 96 -6.41 -18.20 21.57
N GLY A 97 -7.10 -17.78 20.51
CA GLY A 97 -7.60 -18.61 19.42
C GLY A 97 -8.99 -19.18 19.69
N GLU A 98 -9.84 -19.22 18.66
CA GLU A 98 -11.23 -19.69 18.79
C GLU A 98 -11.35 -21.14 19.23
N GLY A 99 -10.48 -22.03 18.73
CA GLY A 99 -10.52 -23.45 19.07
C GLY A 99 -10.30 -23.71 20.56
N ARG A 100 -9.47 -22.89 21.22
CA ARG A 100 -9.20 -22.99 22.65
C ARG A 100 -10.44 -22.61 23.47
N VAL A 101 -11.05 -21.48 23.16
CA VAL A 101 -12.27 -21.03 23.84
C VAL A 101 -13.43 -22.00 23.58
N MET A 102 -13.60 -22.45 22.34
CA MET A 102 -14.62 -23.45 21.98
C MET A 102 -14.43 -24.77 22.74
N LYS A 103 -13.19 -25.23 22.94
CA LYS A 103 -12.89 -26.42 23.74
C LYS A 103 -13.28 -26.22 25.20
N ALA A 104 -12.97 -25.06 25.79
CA ALA A 104 -13.35 -24.74 27.16
C ALA A 104 -14.88 -24.67 27.34
N VAL A 105 -15.59 -24.02 26.40
CA VAL A 105 -17.06 -23.97 26.38
C VAL A 105 -17.66 -25.38 26.31
N LYS A 106 -17.18 -26.22 25.40
CA LYS A 106 -17.64 -27.62 25.26
C LYS A 106 -17.37 -28.43 26.53
N ALA A 107 -16.23 -28.22 27.19
CA ALA A 107 -15.90 -28.90 28.45
C ALA A 107 -16.87 -28.51 29.57
N ASN A 108 -17.16 -27.22 29.75
CA ASN A 108 -18.13 -26.77 30.76
C ASN A 108 -19.54 -27.29 30.46
N LYS A 109 -19.97 -27.24 29.19
CA LYS A 109 -21.30 -27.75 28.79
C LYS A 109 -21.48 -29.24 29.11
N ARG A 110 -20.45 -30.08 28.90
CA ARG A 110 -20.48 -31.51 29.27
C ARG A 110 -20.60 -31.75 30.77
N GLN A 111 -20.15 -30.79 31.59
CA GLN A 111 -20.20 -30.86 33.05
C GLN A 111 -21.41 -30.11 33.63
N GLY A 112 -22.34 -29.61 32.80
CA GLY A 112 -23.46 -28.78 33.27
C GLY A 112 -23.05 -27.44 33.88
N LYS A 113 -21.83 -26.96 33.62
CA LYS A 113 -21.29 -25.71 34.16
C LYS A 113 -21.63 -24.51 33.26
N PRO A 114 -21.70 -23.28 33.81
CA PRO A 114 -21.86 -22.08 33.00
C PRO A 114 -20.78 -21.93 31.93
N THR A 115 -21.13 -21.40 30.77
CA THR A 115 -20.22 -21.25 29.62
C THR A 115 -19.80 -19.80 29.35
N ASN A 116 -20.18 -18.86 30.21
CA ASN A 116 -19.70 -17.47 30.14
C ASN A 116 -18.20 -17.41 30.45
N PHE A 117 -17.54 -16.34 29.98
CA PHE A 117 -16.09 -16.14 30.11
C PHE A 117 -15.55 -16.42 31.54
N TRP A 118 -16.24 -15.95 32.58
CA TRP A 118 -15.80 -16.04 33.97
C TRP A 118 -15.75 -17.46 34.52
N ALA A 119 -16.51 -18.38 33.91
CA ALA A 119 -16.56 -19.78 34.31
C ALA A 119 -15.61 -20.68 33.50
N LEU A 120 -15.01 -20.17 32.42
CA LEU A 120 -14.16 -20.98 31.55
C LEU A 120 -12.74 -21.15 32.12
N SER A 121 -12.23 -22.37 32.07
CA SER A 121 -10.82 -22.66 32.34
C SER A 121 -9.96 -22.25 31.14
N LEU A 122 -9.49 -21.01 31.14
CA LEU A 122 -8.61 -20.42 30.11
C LEU A 122 -7.18 -20.21 30.65
N PRO A 123 -6.17 -20.09 29.76
CA PRO A 123 -4.82 -19.75 30.17
C PRO A 123 -4.77 -18.44 30.95
N ARG A 124 -3.84 -18.34 31.91
CA ARG A 124 -3.69 -17.15 32.77
C ARG A 124 -3.64 -15.84 31.97
N GLU A 125 -2.91 -15.82 30.87
CA GLU A 125 -2.81 -14.66 29.98
C GLU A 125 -4.20 -14.20 29.50
N THR A 126 -5.00 -15.12 28.96
CA THR A 126 -6.35 -14.86 28.44
C THR A 126 -7.34 -14.50 29.54
N SER A 127 -7.26 -15.18 30.68
CA SER A 127 -8.10 -14.89 31.85
C SER A 127 -7.84 -13.49 32.43
N ILE A 128 -6.65 -12.93 32.21
CA ILE A 128 -6.30 -11.54 32.59
C ILE A 128 -6.62 -10.55 31.45
N TYR A 129 -6.53 -10.99 30.20
CA TYR A 129 -6.70 -10.14 29.02
C TYR A 129 -8.06 -9.43 28.97
N VAL A 130 -9.17 -10.17 29.11
CA VAL A 130 -10.52 -9.59 29.07
C VAL A 130 -10.77 -8.64 30.26
N PRO A 131 -10.44 -8.99 31.52
CA PRO A 131 -10.50 -8.04 32.63
C PRO A 131 -9.67 -6.78 32.42
N LYS A 132 -8.47 -6.89 31.82
CA LYS A 132 -7.64 -5.72 31.50
C LYS A 132 -8.36 -4.76 30.54
N MET A 133 -9.04 -5.29 29.53
CA MET A 133 -9.87 -4.52 28.61
C MET A 133 -11.05 -3.85 29.32
N LEU A 134 -11.76 -4.58 30.18
CA LEU A 134 -12.89 -4.04 30.95
C LEU A 134 -12.43 -2.94 31.92
N ALA A 135 -11.30 -3.14 32.61
CA ALA A 135 -10.71 -2.16 33.50
C ALA A 135 -10.30 -0.89 32.74
N LEU A 136 -9.69 -1.03 31.56
CA LEU A 136 -9.35 0.12 30.72
C LEU A 136 -10.59 0.90 30.26
N SER A 137 -11.65 0.19 29.88
CA SER A 137 -12.95 0.81 29.56
C SER A 137 -13.52 1.57 30.75
N ASP A 138 -13.50 0.96 31.93
CA ASP A 138 -13.98 1.58 33.17
C ASP A 138 -13.15 2.82 33.56
N ILE A 139 -11.83 2.75 33.43
CA ILE A 139 -10.92 3.88 33.68
C ILE A 139 -11.21 5.04 32.72
N VAL A 140 -11.42 4.75 31.43
CA VAL A 140 -11.72 5.80 30.44
C VAL A 140 -13.09 6.43 30.75
N LYS A 141 -14.10 5.61 31.01
CA LYS A 141 -15.48 6.04 31.30
C LYS A 141 -15.57 6.87 32.58
N HIS A 142 -14.83 6.49 33.61
CA HIS A 142 -14.81 7.14 34.92
C HIS A 142 -13.48 7.85 35.21
N SER A 143 -12.84 8.40 34.18
CA SER A 143 -11.50 9.00 34.24
C SER A 143 -11.33 10.03 35.37
N LYS A 144 -12.32 10.88 35.60
CA LYS A 144 -12.34 11.83 36.73
C LYS A 144 -12.26 11.15 38.10
N LYS A 145 -13.00 10.05 38.31
CA LYS A 145 -13.00 9.29 39.58
C LYS A 145 -11.61 8.69 39.86
N TYR A 146 -10.92 8.24 38.82
CA TYR A 146 -9.59 7.64 38.93
C TYR A 146 -8.44 8.66 38.84
N GLY A 147 -8.73 9.96 38.77
CA GLY A 147 -7.70 11.00 38.63
C GLY A 147 -6.93 10.94 37.31
N VAL A 148 -7.51 10.33 36.27
CA VAL A 148 -6.89 10.21 34.94
C VAL A 148 -7.28 11.40 34.07
N ASN A 149 -6.28 12.16 33.63
CA ASN A 149 -6.47 13.25 32.67
C ASN A 149 -6.41 12.71 31.24
N LEU A 150 -7.57 12.59 30.60
CA LEU A 150 -7.64 12.19 29.20
C LEU A 150 -7.21 13.34 28.28
N PRO A 151 -6.50 13.06 27.18
CA PRO A 151 -6.17 14.08 26.19
C PRO A 151 -7.45 14.64 25.57
N LYS A 152 -7.43 15.94 25.24
CA LYS A 152 -8.51 16.56 24.46
C LYS A 152 -8.56 15.92 23.07
N THR A 153 -9.77 15.65 22.60
CA THR A 153 -9.99 15.17 21.23
C THR A 153 -9.59 16.26 20.25
N ASP A 154 -8.84 15.87 19.23
CA ASP A 154 -8.40 16.72 18.13
C ASP A 154 -8.59 15.96 16.81
N GLU A 155 -9.74 16.22 16.17
CA GLU A 155 -10.10 15.55 14.91
C GLU A 155 -9.20 15.94 13.74
N THR A 156 -8.45 17.04 13.84
CA THR A 156 -7.48 17.45 12.80
C THR A 156 -6.34 16.43 12.68
N ARG A 157 -6.07 15.67 13.76
CA ARG A 157 -5.10 14.57 13.80
C ARG A 157 -5.65 13.24 13.26
N ALA A 158 -6.91 13.20 12.83
CA ALA A 158 -7.44 12.03 12.17
C ALA A 158 -6.70 11.80 10.85
N LEU A 159 -6.40 10.54 10.54
CA LEU A 159 -5.80 10.18 9.26
C LEU A 159 -6.89 9.96 8.21
N ALA A 160 -6.65 10.48 7.02
CA ALA A 160 -7.40 10.21 5.79
C ALA A 160 -6.59 9.24 4.92
N ARG A 161 -7.31 8.33 4.24
CA ARG A 161 -6.75 7.44 3.22
C ARG A 161 -6.92 8.10 1.86
N ILE A 162 -5.81 8.37 1.17
CA ILE A 162 -5.79 8.92 -0.19
C ILE A 162 -5.31 7.86 -1.15
N ASP A 163 -6.13 7.50 -2.14
CA ASP A 163 -5.68 6.64 -3.23
C ASP A 163 -4.78 7.45 -4.17
N VAL A 164 -3.59 6.94 -4.44
CA VAL A 164 -2.61 7.60 -5.32
C VAL A 164 -2.57 6.97 -6.72
N GLY A 165 -3.34 5.90 -6.95
CA GLY A 165 -3.50 5.21 -8.24
C GLY A 165 -2.28 4.40 -8.71
N GLN A 166 -1.07 4.78 -8.30
CA GLN A 166 0.18 4.21 -8.79
C GLN A 166 1.26 4.10 -7.72
N GLN A 167 2.40 3.52 -8.08
CA GLN A 167 3.55 3.48 -7.20
C GLN A 167 4.09 4.90 -6.93
N ILE A 168 4.31 5.24 -5.66
CA ILE A 168 4.85 6.55 -5.25
C ILE A 168 5.84 6.40 -4.10
N ARG A 169 6.91 7.20 -4.10
CA ARG A 169 7.84 7.27 -2.96
C ARG A 169 7.18 8.00 -1.80
N LEU A 170 7.40 7.52 -0.58
CA LEU A 170 6.93 8.22 0.61
C LEU A 170 7.58 9.59 0.79
N THR A 171 8.77 9.81 0.23
CA THR A 171 9.41 11.14 0.21
C THR A 171 8.62 12.12 -0.64
N GLN A 172 8.24 11.70 -1.85
CA GLN A 172 7.46 12.49 -2.79
C GLN A 172 6.04 12.75 -2.27
N ALA A 173 5.38 11.72 -1.73
CA ALA A 173 4.07 11.90 -1.10
C ALA A 173 4.15 12.87 0.10
N ALA A 174 5.27 12.89 0.83
CA ALA A 174 5.46 13.80 1.96
C ALA A 174 5.57 15.25 1.49
N GLU A 175 6.35 15.50 0.44
CA GLU A 175 6.47 16.82 -0.21
C GLU A 175 5.11 17.33 -0.70
N MET A 176 4.39 16.50 -1.49
CA MET A 176 3.05 16.81 -1.99
C MET A 176 2.04 17.11 -0.88
N ALA A 177 2.17 16.44 0.27
CA ALA A 177 1.28 16.63 1.40
C ALA A 177 1.73 17.75 2.37
N GLY A 178 2.87 18.40 2.14
CA GLY A 178 3.42 19.38 3.09
C GLY A 178 3.84 18.77 4.44
N LEU A 179 4.35 17.53 4.42
CA LEU A 179 4.74 16.76 5.61
C LEU A 179 6.23 16.41 5.60
N SER A 180 6.80 16.24 6.79
CA SER A 180 8.11 15.60 6.92
C SER A 180 8.04 14.12 6.50
N VAL A 181 9.10 13.61 5.88
CA VAL A 181 9.24 12.19 5.53
C VAL A 181 9.08 11.27 6.76
N THR A 182 9.57 11.69 7.93
CA THR A 182 9.44 10.93 9.19
C THR A 182 7.98 10.73 9.56
N LYS A 183 7.17 11.80 9.58
CA LYS A 183 5.71 11.69 9.81
C LYS A 183 5.03 10.82 8.75
N MET A 184 5.39 10.99 7.48
CA MET A 184 4.82 10.19 6.40
C MET A 184 5.07 8.69 6.59
N LYS A 185 6.31 8.30 6.93
CA LYS A 185 6.67 6.91 7.25
C LYS A 185 5.92 6.40 8.49
N ALA A 186 5.79 7.23 9.53
CA ALA A 186 5.09 6.86 10.76
C ALA A 186 3.59 6.61 10.52
N TYR A 187 2.95 7.33 9.61
CA TYR A 187 1.55 7.11 9.23
C TYR A 187 1.37 5.95 8.24
N ASN A 188 2.43 5.57 7.51
CA ASN A 188 2.42 4.52 6.49
C ASN A 188 3.41 3.38 6.78
N PRO A 189 3.36 2.78 7.98
CA PRO A 189 4.33 1.81 8.48
C PRO A 189 4.30 0.47 7.72
N GLY A 190 3.27 0.23 6.90
CA GLY A 190 3.15 -0.96 6.06
C GLY A 190 4.18 -1.00 4.93
N TYR A 191 4.69 0.13 4.45
CA TYR A 191 5.60 0.19 3.30
C TYR A 191 7.07 0.07 3.71
N LYS A 192 7.67 -1.11 3.46
CA LYS A 192 9.01 -1.49 3.94
C LYS A 192 10.16 -0.77 3.25
N LYS A 193 9.94 -0.26 2.03
CA LYS A 193 11.01 0.29 1.17
C LYS A 193 10.92 1.81 0.99
N GLY A 194 10.09 2.49 1.80
CA GLY A 194 9.87 3.94 1.64
C GLY A 194 9.16 4.31 0.34
N VAL A 195 8.46 3.36 -0.27
CA VAL A 195 7.70 3.47 -1.52
C VAL A 195 6.52 2.51 -1.42
N THR A 196 5.38 2.87 -2.02
CA THR A 196 4.26 1.94 -2.16
C THR A 196 4.68 0.70 -2.96
N ALA A 197 4.03 -0.44 -2.75
CA ALA A 197 4.40 -1.67 -3.45
C ALA A 197 4.01 -1.59 -4.94
N PRO A 198 4.77 -2.17 -5.89
CA PRO A 198 4.48 -2.07 -7.32
C PRO A 198 3.07 -2.57 -7.73
N ASN A 199 2.57 -3.60 -7.03
CA ASN A 199 1.27 -4.23 -7.28
C ASN A 199 0.24 -3.85 -6.19
N GLY A 200 0.45 -2.71 -5.56
CA GLY A 200 -0.37 -2.18 -4.49
C GLY A 200 -0.20 -2.85 -3.11
N PRO A 201 -0.84 -2.26 -2.08
CA PRO A 201 -1.79 -1.15 -2.20
C PRO A 201 -1.15 0.19 -2.56
N HIS A 202 -1.86 1.00 -3.36
CA HIS A 202 -1.47 2.34 -3.80
C HIS A 202 -2.30 3.41 -3.07
N TYR A 203 -2.26 3.44 -1.75
CA TYR A 203 -2.84 4.55 -0.99
C TYR A 203 -1.86 5.07 0.06
N ILE A 204 -2.05 6.31 0.47
CA ILE A 204 -1.25 6.96 1.50
C ILE A 204 -2.18 7.47 2.60
N MET A 205 -1.78 7.24 3.84
CA MET A 205 -2.39 7.82 5.03
C MET A 205 -1.72 9.15 5.36
N VAL A 206 -2.51 10.21 5.43
CA VAL A 206 -2.07 11.56 5.86
C VAL A 206 -3.06 12.14 6.86
N PRO A 207 -2.68 13.11 7.71
CA PRO A 207 -3.66 13.85 8.50
C PRO A 207 -4.72 14.49 7.59
N LYS A 208 -5.96 14.60 8.07
CA LYS A 208 -7.08 15.18 7.31
C LYS A 208 -6.73 16.57 6.77
N GLY A 209 -6.03 17.40 7.55
CA GLY A 209 -5.61 18.74 7.12
C GLY A 209 -4.62 18.77 5.95
N ASN A 210 -3.97 17.66 5.64
CA ASN A 210 -3.02 17.52 4.52
C ASN A 210 -3.61 16.73 3.33
N ALA A 211 -4.85 16.25 3.47
CA ALA A 211 -5.48 15.38 2.49
C ALA A 211 -5.72 16.08 1.16
N ASP A 212 -6.26 17.30 1.20
CA ASP A 212 -6.61 18.03 0.00
C ASP A 212 -5.35 18.52 -0.73
N GLN A 213 -4.34 19.02 0.01
CA GLN A 213 -3.04 19.36 -0.58
C GLN A 213 -2.40 18.17 -1.34
N LEU A 214 -2.47 16.96 -0.79
CA LEU A 214 -1.97 15.77 -1.47
C LEU A 214 -2.80 15.47 -2.73
N LYS A 215 -4.13 15.55 -2.67
CA LYS A 215 -5.00 15.32 -3.84
C LYS A 215 -4.76 16.34 -4.93
N ASP A 216 -4.66 17.61 -4.58
CA ASP A 216 -4.42 18.71 -5.52
C ASP A 216 -3.06 18.53 -6.20
N SER A 217 -2.01 18.22 -5.43
CA SER A 217 -0.68 17.93 -5.99
C SER A 217 -0.66 16.71 -6.92
N LEU A 218 -1.51 15.71 -6.66
CA LEU A 218 -1.68 14.54 -7.53
C LEU A 218 -2.45 14.89 -8.82
N ALA A 219 -3.42 15.80 -8.73
CA ALA A 219 -4.20 16.31 -9.87
C ALA A 219 -3.39 17.25 -10.77
N ASP A 220 -2.55 18.09 -10.16
CA ASP A 220 -1.67 19.06 -10.84
C ASP A 220 -0.49 18.41 -11.58
N GLY A 221 -0.34 17.09 -11.49
CA GLY A 221 0.65 16.36 -12.28
C GLY A 221 2.10 16.62 -11.88
N GLN A 222 2.37 17.17 -10.68
CA GLN A 222 3.72 17.27 -10.09
C GLN A 222 4.28 15.90 -9.67
N ILE A 223 4.08 14.88 -10.49
CA ILE A 223 4.69 13.58 -10.31
C ILE A 223 5.92 13.56 -11.21
N ALA A 224 6.98 14.22 -10.75
CA ALA A 224 8.32 13.88 -11.24
C ALA A 224 8.50 12.39 -10.96
N VAL A 225 8.61 11.59 -12.02
CA VAL A 225 8.98 10.18 -11.93
C VAL A 225 10.46 10.14 -11.59
N THR A 226 10.80 10.42 -10.32
CA THR A 226 12.18 10.32 -9.86
C THR A 226 12.47 8.86 -9.53
N GLN A 227 13.16 8.23 -10.48
CA GLN A 227 14.05 7.08 -10.23
C GLN A 227 14.89 7.28 -8.94
N PRO A 228 15.36 6.22 -8.28
CA PRO A 228 15.72 6.24 -6.86
C PRO A 228 16.82 7.24 -6.52
N THR A 229 16.45 8.32 -5.82
CA THR A 229 17.40 9.15 -5.06
C THR A 229 17.66 8.49 -3.71
N THR A 230 18.58 7.52 -3.70
CA THR A 230 19.47 7.37 -2.54
C THR A 230 20.43 8.55 -2.56
N GLN A 231 20.11 9.60 -1.79
CA GLN A 231 21.10 10.57 -1.35
C GLN A 231 20.91 10.86 0.14
N LEU A 232 21.52 9.99 0.94
CA LEU A 232 22.30 10.44 2.09
C LEU A 232 23.77 10.16 1.71
N ALA A 233 24.50 11.25 1.46
CA ALA A 233 25.95 11.45 1.55
C ALA A 233 26.95 10.51 0.83
N LYS A 234 27.81 11.18 0.05
CA LYS A 234 29.22 10.89 -0.32
C LYS A 234 29.51 9.97 -1.53
N ASN A 235 30.05 10.63 -2.56
CA ASN A 235 31.07 10.22 -3.54
C ASN A 235 31.22 8.72 -3.86
N SER A 236 30.85 8.33 -5.09
CA SER A 236 31.76 7.79 -6.13
C SER A 236 30.99 6.97 -7.17
N GLY A 237 31.01 7.42 -8.44
CA GLY A 237 30.98 6.57 -9.63
C GLY A 237 29.70 5.78 -10.00
N LEU A 238 29.32 5.93 -11.28
CA LEU A 238 28.53 5.00 -12.13
C LEU A 238 27.01 5.24 -12.22
N THR A 239 26.66 6.03 -13.23
CA THR A 239 25.38 6.07 -13.95
C THR A 239 25.10 4.75 -14.68
N GLY A 240 23.98 4.07 -14.39
CA GLY A 240 23.54 2.85 -15.10
C GLY A 240 22.43 3.14 -16.11
N GLY A 241 22.79 3.67 -17.28
CA GLY A 241 21.92 3.71 -18.46
C GLY A 241 22.02 2.40 -19.25
N SER A 242 20.90 1.98 -19.85
CA SER A 242 20.68 0.74 -20.62
C SER A 242 21.57 0.58 -21.86
N SER A 243 22.87 0.39 -21.64
CA SER A 243 23.86 0.29 -22.71
C SER A 243 24.86 -0.85 -22.45
N TYR A 244 25.37 -1.45 -23.54
CA TYR A 244 26.29 -2.57 -23.52
C TYR A 244 27.61 -2.18 -24.20
N LYS A 245 28.74 -2.32 -23.50
CA LYS A 245 30.08 -2.03 -24.06
C LYS A 245 30.68 -3.30 -24.67
N VAL A 246 30.97 -3.24 -25.97
CA VAL A 246 31.55 -4.32 -26.78
C VAL A 246 32.92 -4.72 -26.25
N ARG A 247 33.13 -6.03 -26.05
CA ARG A 247 34.39 -6.64 -25.59
C ARG A 247 35.11 -7.34 -26.75
N SER A 248 36.40 -7.63 -26.57
CA SER A 248 37.16 -8.43 -27.54
C SER A 248 36.50 -9.80 -27.72
N GLY A 249 36.27 -10.20 -28.96
CA GLY A 249 35.58 -11.45 -29.32
C GLY A 249 34.05 -11.38 -29.36
N ASP A 250 33.43 -10.24 -29.00
CA ASP A 250 31.99 -10.08 -29.13
C ASP A 250 31.57 -9.98 -30.61
N THR A 251 30.49 -10.67 -30.96
CA THR A 251 29.76 -10.47 -32.22
C THR A 251 28.37 -9.91 -31.92
N LEU A 252 27.79 -9.18 -32.88
CA LEU A 252 26.47 -8.59 -32.73
C LEU A 252 25.39 -9.66 -32.46
N SER A 253 25.51 -10.82 -33.11
CA SER A 253 24.65 -11.98 -32.88
C SER A 253 24.88 -12.65 -31.53
N GLY A 254 26.13 -12.77 -31.08
CA GLY A 254 26.46 -13.27 -29.75
C GLY A 254 25.89 -12.38 -28.64
N ILE A 255 26.02 -11.06 -28.78
CA ILE A 255 25.46 -10.08 -27.84
C ILE A 255 23.93 -10.17 -27.83
N ALA A 256 23.30 -10.14 -29.00
CA ALA A 256 21.84 -10.20 -29.13
C ALA A 256 21.25 -11.47 -28.52
N LYS A 257 21.87 -12.63 -28.79
CA LYS A 257 21.46 -13.92 -28.21
C LYS A 257 21.60 -13.94 -26.69
N ARG A 258 22.71 -13.43 -26.15
CA ARG A 258 22.93 -13.37 -24.69
C ARG A 258 21.93 -12.46 -23.99
N LEU A 259 21.51 -11.39 -24.65
CA LEU A 259 20.53 -10.43 -24.14
C LEU A 259 19.08 -10.80 -24.51
N ASN A 260 18.87 -11.94 -25.18
CA ASN A 260 17.58 -12.43 -25.64
C ASN A 260 16.79 -11.40 -26.49
N ILE A 261 17.48 -10.69 -27.38
CA ILE A 261 16.91 -9.73 -28.35
C ILE A 261 17.24 -10.17 -29.77
N LYS A 262 16.41 -9.78 -30.75
CA LYS A 262 16.73 -10.06 -32.15
C LYS A 262 17.91 -9.20 -32.59
N THR A 263 18.81 -9.77 -33.38
CA THR A 263 19.94 -9.06 -33.98
C THR A 263 19.51 -7.86 -34.82
N SER A 264 18.41 -8.00 -35.56
CA SER A 264 17.81 -6.91 -36.35
C SER A 264 17.41 -5.72 -35.49
N ASP A 265 16.91 -5.98 -34.29
CA ASP A 265 16.41 -4.94 -33.40
C ASP A 265 17.60 -4.19 -32.79
N LEU A 266 18.61 -4.93 -32.31
CA LEU A 266 19.88 -4.36 -31.84
C LEU A 266 20.60 -3.54 -32.93
N GLN A 267 20.50 -3.96 -34.20
CA GLN A 267 21.00 -3.19 -35.35
C GLN A 267 20.23 -1.88 -35.52
N SER A 268 18.89 -1.95 -35.52
CA SER A 268 18.03 -0.79 -35.72
C SER A 268 18.20 0.27 -34.62
N TRP A 269 18.35 -0.14 -33.35
CA TRP A 269 18.51 0.78 -32.21
C TRP A 269 19.85 1.53 -32.24
N ASN A 270 20.84 0.97 -32.91
CA ASN A 270 22.19 1.50 -32.99
C ASN A 270 22.56 2.01 -34.38
N ASN A 271 21.57 2.10 -35.30
CA ASN A 271 21.77 2.49 -36.70
C ASN A 271 22.90 1.70 -37.40
N LEU A 272 23.03 0.41 -37.10
CA LEU A 272 24.06 -0.47 -37.67
C LEU A 272 23.55 -1.20 -38.91
N ARG A 273 24.37 -1.23 -39.98
CA ARG A 273 24.11 -2.05 -41.18
C ARG A 273 24.39 -3.52 -40.91
N ALA A 274 23.77 -4.42 -41.68
CA ALA A 274 23.86 -5.87 -41.50
C ALA A 274 25.29 -6.45 -41.43
N LYS A 275 26.25 -5.82 -42.11
CA LYS A 275 27.68 -6.20 -42.15
C LYS A 275 28.60 -5.30 -41.31
N SER A 276 28.06 -4.52 -40.38
CA SER A 276 28.89 -3.60 -39.57
C SER A 276 29.78 -4.37 -38.61
N ALA A 277 31.09 -4.17 -38.69
CA ALA A 277 32.03 -4.69 -37.71
C ALA A 277 31.91 -3.90 -36.40
N LEU A 278 31.79 -4.60 -35.27
CA LEU A 278 31.79 -3.98 -33.95
C LEU A 278 33.22 -3.63 -33.54
N LYS A 279 33.43 -2.42 -33.02
CA LYS A 279 34.73 -2.01 -32.47
C LYS A 279 34.77 -2.33 -30.98
N VAL A 280 35.87 -2.92 -30.51
CA VAL A 280 36.07 -3.16 -29.07
C VAL A 280 36.01 -1.82 -28.34
N GLY A 281 35.20 -1.76 -27.29
CA GLY A 281 34.95 -0.55 -26.51
C GLY A 281 33.79 0.32 -27.01
N GLN A 282 33.17 0.01 -28.15
CA GLN A 282 31.94 0.64 -28.63
C GLN A 282 30.78 0.37 -27.67
N THR A 283 29.93 1.37 -27.42
CA THR A 283 28.73 1.22 -26.59
C THR A 283 27.48 1.09 -27.47
N LEU A 284 26.67 0.05 -27.21
CA LEU A 284 25.42 -0.25 -27.91
C LEU A 284 24.20 -0.02 -27.00
N GLN A 285 23.15 0.57 -27.54
CA GLN A 285 21.82 0.66 -26.95
C GLN A 285 21.10 -0.69 -27.08
N VAL A 286 20.54 -1.20 -25.99
CA VAL A 286 19.98 -2.58 -25.94
C VAL A 286 18.48 -2.63 -25.67
N ALA A 287 17.73 -1.56 -25.98
CA ALA A 287 16.26 -1.53 -25.97
C ALA A 287 15.66 -0.58 -27.04
N SER A 288 14.53 -0.96 -27.67
CA SER A 288 13.73 -0.10 -28.58
C SER A 288 12.70 0.70 -27.80
N ASN A 289 12.41 1.92 -28.24
CA ASN A 289 11.24 2.69 -27.83
C ASN A 289 10.00 2.47 -28.73
N THR A 290 9.91 1.37 -29.49
CA THR A 290 8.76 1.13 -30.39
C THR A 290 8.32 -0.33 -30.41
N GLY A 291 7.28 -0.67 -29.64
CA GLY A 291 6.45 -1.87 -29.78
C GLY A 291 5.29 -1.65 -30.77
N SER A 292 4.73 -2.75 -31.29
CA SER A 292 3.64 -2.77 -32.28
C SER A 292 2.32 -2.29 -31.69
N ASN A 293 2.07 -0.98 -31.76
CA ASN A 293 0.91 -0.37 -31.12
C ASN A 293 -0.31 -0.26 -32.06
N SER A 294 -1.49 -0.66 -31.58
CA SER A 294 -2.78 -0.41 -32.23
C SER A 294 -3.25 1.01 -31.89
N SER A 295 -3.78 1.76 -32.88
CA SER A 295 -4.27 3.12 -32.66
C SER A 295 -5.72 3.12 -32.17
N ILE A 296 -6.00 3.81 -31.07
CA ILE A 296 -7.35 4.08 -30.56
C ILE A 296 -7.63 5.59 -30.57
N THR A 297 -8.91 5.96 -30.68
CA THR A 297 -9.36 7.35 -30.54
C THR A 297 -10.01 7.56 -29.18
N TYR A 298 -9.47 8.46 -28.37
CA TYR A 298 -9.94 8.78 -27.03
C TYR A 298 -10.62 10.16 -27.00
N GLN A 299 -11.81 10.25 -26.42
CA GLN A 299 -12.51 11.52 -26.21
C GLN A 299 -12.23 12.05 -24.80
N VAL A 300 -11.62 13.23 -24.72
CA VAL A 300 -11.27 13.93 -23.47
C VAL A 300 -12.53 14.17 -22.64
N ARG A 301 -12.45 13.83 -21.34
CA ARG A 301 -13.52 14.04 -20.36
C ARG A 301 -13.20 15.23 -19.47
N GLN A 302 -14.21 15.75 -18.77
CA GLN A 302 -14.02 16.81 -17.78
C GLN A 302 -13.04 16.34 -16.68
N GLY A 303 -11.95 17.09 -16.49
CA GLY A 303 -10.87 16.76 -15.55
C GLY A 303 -9.73 15.92 -16.13
N ASP A 304 -9.75 15.56 -17.41
CA ASP A 304 -8.61 14.90 -18.04
C ASP A 304 -7.46 15.89 -18.33
N SER A 305 -6.23 15.36 -18.36
CA SER A 305 -5.03 16.02 -18.86
C SER A 305 -4.29 15.07 -19.81
N LEU A 306 -3.41 15.58 -20.67
CA LEU A 306 -2.61 14.71 -21.55
C LEU A 306 -1.81 13.68 -20.74
N ALA A 307 -1.35 14.08 -19.56
CA ALA A 307 -0.66 13.21 -18.62
C ALA A 307 -1.58 12.10 -18.07
N SER A 308 -2.83 12.43 -17.69
CA SER A 308 -3.76 11.43 -17.15
C SER A 308 -4.21 10.43 -18.22
N ILE A 309 -4.40 10.90 -19.46
CA ILE A 309 -4.77 10.07 -20.61
C ILE A 309 -3.60 9.17 -21.01
N ALA A 310 -2.40 9.73 -21.17
CA ALA A 310 -1.20 8.96 -21.52
C ALA A 310 -0.95 7.83 -20.52
N ARG A 311 -1.06 8.15 -19.22
CA ARG A 311 -0.92 7.18 -18.13
C ARG A 311 -2.01 6.10 -18.15
N ARG A 312 -3.28 6.46 -18.38
CA ARG A 312 -4.40 5.51 -18.43
C ARG A 312 -4.20 4.47 -19.54
N HIS A 313 -3.60 4.90 -20.64
CA HIS A 313 -3.42 4.09 -21.84
C HIS A 313 -2.01 3.50 -21.96
N GLY A 314 -1.16 3.67 -20.93
CA GLY A 314 0.19 3.07 -20.88
C GLY A 314 1.16 3.62 -21.92
N VAL A 315 0.99 4.87 -22.35
CA VAL A 315 1.81 5.54 -23.38
C VAL A 315 2.54 6.75 -22.81
N ASP A 316 3.64 7.18 -23.45
CA ASP A 316 4.38 8.37 -23.03
C ASP A 316 3.62 9.66 -23.43
N ILE A 317 3.65 10.67 -22.56
CA ILE A 317 2.98 11.94 -22.81
C ILE A 317 3.55 12.68 -24.04
N ASN A 318 4.85 12.59 -24.28
CA ASN A 318 5.49 13.19 -25.45
C ASN A 318 5.06 12.50 -26.73
N ASP A 319 4.80 11.19 -26.67
CA ASP A 319 4.25 10.44 -27.78
C ASP A 319 2.80 10.84 -28.05
N VAL A 320 1.96 10.99 -27.02
CA VAL A 320 0.59 11.52 -27.17
C VAL A 320 0.60 12.91 -27.80
N MET A 321 1.49 13.81 -27.37
CA MET A 321 1.64 15.14 -27.99
C MET A 321 2.10 15.06 -29.44
N ARG A 322 3.05 14.17 -29.74
CA ARG A 322 3.60 13.98 -31.08
C ARG A 322 2.53 13.44 -32.04
N TRP A 323 1.74 12.47 -31.62
CA TRP A 323 0.66 11.87 -32.41
C TRP A 323 -0.49 12.85 -32.69
N ASN A 324 -0.71 13.79 -31.78
CA ASN A 324 -1.78 14.79 -31.86
C ASN A 324 -1.24 16.20 -32.16
N SER A 325 -0.14 16.28 -32.90
CA SER A 325 0.59 17.52 -33.18
C SER A 325 -0.19 18.56 -34.00
N THR A 326 -1.33 18.18 -34.58
CA THR A 326 -2.28 19.10 -35.25
C THR A 326 -3.14 19.89 -34.26
N LEU A 327 -3.15 19.52 -32.98
CA LEU A 327 -3.67 20.34 -31.90
C LEU A 327 -2.68 21.46 -31.65
N GLY A 328 -2.90 22.63 -32.26
CA GLY A 328 -1.98 23.76 -32.19
C GLY A 328 -1.57 24.14 -30.75
N LYS A 329 -0.40 24.77 -30.61
CA LYS A 329 0.27 25.16 -29.35
C LYS A 329 -0.55 26.05 -28.37
N GLY A 330 -1.82 26.31 -28.65
CA GLY A 330 -2.74 27.08 -27.82
C GLY A 330 -4.03 26.35 -27.44
N ASN A 331 -4.27 25.12 -27.91
CA ASN A 331 -5.47 24.38 -27.53
C ASN A 331 -5.26 23.71 -26.17
N SER A 332 -5.72 24.38 -25.10
CA SER A 332 -5.94 23.74 -23.81
C SER A 332 -6.78 22.47 -24.01
N LEU A 333 -6.45 21.39 -23.32
CA LEU A 333 -7.22 20.14 -23.41
C LEU A 333 -8.66 20.39 -22.93
N GLN A 334 -9.63 20.42 -23.85
CA GLN A 334 -11.04 20.67 -23.53
C GLN A 334 -11.86 19.38 -23.56
N PRO A 335 -12.87 19.23 -22.67
CA PRO A 335 -13.79 18.11 -22.74
C PRO A 335 -14.44 18.00 -24.13
N GLY A 336 -14.51 16.77 -24.65
CA GLY A 336 -15.03 16.47 -25.97
C GLY A 336 -13.99 16.39 -27.09
N LEU A 337 -12.76 16.85 -26.86
CA LEU A 337 -11.65 16.76 -27.82
C LEU A 337 -11.27 15.30 -28.10
N LYS A 338 -10.97 14.95 -29.35
CA LYS A 338 -10.55 13.59 -29.73
C LYS A 338 -9.03 13.52 -29.90
N LEU A 339 -8.40 12.56 -29.22
CA LEU A 339 -6.97 12.25 -29.31
C LEU A 339 -6.75 10.88 -29.93
N THR A 340 -5.76 10.77 -30.80
CA THR A 340 -5.20 9.49 -31.28
C THR A 340 -4.14 9.00 -30.30
N LEU A 341 -4.27 7.77 -29.83
CA LEU A 341 -3.30 7.10 -28.95
C LEU A 341 -2.86 5.79 -29.60
N PHE A 342 -1.57 5.50 -29.60
CA PHE A 342 -1.04 4.20 -30.05
C PHE A 342 -0.71 3.36 -28.83
N VAL A 343 -1.56 2.38 -28.51
CA VAL A 343 -1.45 1.54 -27.31
C VAL A 343 -0.99 0.13 -27.65
N ASP A 344 -0.26 -0.50 -26.74
CA ASP A 344 0.23 -1.86 -26.91
C ASP A 344 -0.93 -2.85 -26.69
N ASN A 345 -1.14 -3.79 -27.62
CA ASN A 345 -2.39 -4.56 -27.75
C ASN A 345 -2.60 -5.66 -26.68
N LYS A 346 -2.04 -5.49 -25.48
CA LYS A 346 -2.19 -6.38 -24.31
C LYS A 346 -2.97 -5.76 -23.16
N MET A 347 -3.47 -4.53 -23.31
CA MET A 347 -4.38 -3.90 -22.37
C MET A 347 -5.49 -3.21 -23.14
N THR A 348 -6.53 -3.97 -23.46
CA THR A 348 -7.87 -3.41 -23.63
C THR A 348 -8.57 -3.45 -22.28
N PRO A 349 -8.66 -2.34 -21.53
CA PRO A 349 -9.78 -2.14 -20.63
C PRO A 349 -10.99 -1.72 -21.47
N ASP A 350 -12.14 -2.33 -21.18
CA ASP A 350 -13.47 -2.10 -21.75
C ASP A 350 -13.90 -3.05 -22.90
N THR A 351 -14.28 -4.26 -22.51
CA THR A 351 -15.69 -4.72 -22.67
C THR A 351 -16.26 -5.07 -21.32
#